data_AF-A0A950NBY4-F1
#
_entry.id   AF-A0A950NBY4-F1
#
_cell.length_a   1.000
_cell.length_b   1.000
_cell.length_c   1.000
_cell.angle_alpha   90.00
_cell.angle_beta   90.00
_cell.angle_gamma   90.00
#
_symmetry.space_group_name_H-M   'P 1'
#
loop_
_entity.id
_entity.type
_entity.pdbx_description
1 polymer ?
#
loop_
_entity_poly.entity_id
_entity_poly.type
_entity_poly.pdbx_seq_one_letter_code
_entity_poly.pdbx_strand_id
1 'polypeptide(L)' 'MNEQRSYESAVSRLEQIIRRLDSGDAELRETLELIREGRELVEYCANELDAVSRGLEELRLEELVARLEHSGRDRA' A
#
# COMPACT_ATOMS: atom_id res chain seq x y z
N MET A 1 -6.98 -14.72 3.93
CA MET A 1 -5.93 -13.99 3.21
C MET A 1 -4.69 -14.85 3.20
N ASN A 2 -4.02 -14.96 2.06
CA ASN A 2 -2.80 -15.76 1.93
C ASN A 2 -1.66 -14.99 2.62
N GLU A 3 -1.07 -15.54 3.68
CA GLU A 3 -0.01 -14.86 4.46
C GLU A 3 1.18 -14.48 3.57
N GLN A 4 1.47 -15.24 2.50
CA GLN A 4 2.51 -14.92 1.53
C GLN A 4 2.29 -13.63 0.72
N ARG A 5 1.11 -12.99 0.78
CA ARG A 5 0.81 -11.73 0.07
C ARG A 5 0.00 -10.76 0.93
N SER A 6 0.34 -10.63 2.21
CA SER A 6 -0.20 -9.52 3.03
C SER A 6 0.70 -8.29 2.92
N TYR A 7 0.14 -7.11 3.16
CA TYR A 7 0.89 -5.86 3.24
C TYR A 7 2.00 -5.94 4.30
N GLU A 8 1.66 -6.48 5.48
CA GLU A 8 2.57 -6.65 6.61
C GLU A 8 3.73 -7.60 6.28
N SER A 9 3.45 -8.71 5.58
CA SER A 9 4.50 -9.61 5.11
C SER A 9 5.39 -8.97 4.06
N ALA A 10 4.83 -8.17 3.15
CA ALA A 10 5.60 -7.44 2.14
C ALA A 10 6.53 -6.39 2.79
N VAL A 11 6.05 -5.64 3.76
CA VAL A 11 6.86 -4.69 4.54
C VAL A 11 7.96 -5.41 5.31
N SER A 12 7.63 -6.49 6.01
CA SER A 12 8.62 -7.28 6.75
C SER A 12 9.72 -7.84 5.83
N ARG A 13 9.35 -8.29 4.62
CA ARG A 13 10.33 -8.73 3.63
C ARG A 13 11.19 -7.57 3.13
N LEU A 14 10.61 -6.40 2.88
CA LEU A 14 11.34 -5.19 2.49
C LEU A 14 12.41 -4.81 3.53
N GLU A 15 12.09 -4.87 4.82
CA GLU A 15 13.04 -4.62 5.92
C GLU A 15 14.17 -5.65 5.96
N GLN A 16 13.92 -6.90 5.60
CA GLN A 16 14.98 -7.92 5.49
C GLN A 16 15.90 -7.62 4.31
N ILE A 17 15.34 -7.21 3.17
CA ILE A 17 16.11 -6.82 1.98
C ILE A 17 17.01 -5.63 2.30
N ILE A 18 16.46 -4.57 2.93
CA ILE A 18 17.23 -3.39 3.33
C ILE A 18 18.37 -3.80 4.26
N ARG A 19 18.10 -4.59 5.31
CA ARG A 19 19.14 -5.09 6.22
C ARG A 19 20.23 -5.88 5.51
N ARG A 20 19.86 -6.68 4.50
CA ARG A 20 20.83 -7.45 3.72
C ARG A 20 21.68 -6.55 2.83
N LEU A 21 21.09 -5.56 2.18
CA LEU A 21 21.81 -4.58 1.36
C LEU A 21 22.74 -3.71 2.21
N ASP A 22 22.27 -3.22 3.37
CA ASP A 22 23.05 -2.40 4.30
C ASP A 22 24.22 -3.16 4.94
N SER A 23 24.15 -4.49 5.03
CA SER A 23 25.25 -5.30 5.56
C SER A 23 26.53 -5.19 4.70
N GLY A 24 26.40 -4.85 3.41
CA GLY A 24 27.53 -4.80 2.48
C GLY A 24 28.11 -6.17 2.09
N ASP A 25 27.60 -7.26 2.68
CA ASP A 25 28.05 -8.64 2.45
C ASP A 25 27.31 -9.35 1.30
N ALA A 26 26.46 -8.62 0.57
CA ALA A 26 25.72 -9.16 -0.57
C ALA A 26 26.60 -9.13 -1.83
N GLU A 27 26.72 -10.26 -2.51
CA GLU A 27 27.42 -10.31 -3.79
C GLU A 27 26.65 -9.53 -4.87
N LEU A 28 27.31 -9.15 -5.97
CA LEU A 28 26.69 -8.37 -7.06
C LEU A 28 25.41 -9.03 -7.60
N ARG A 29 25.42 -10.35 -7.80
CA ARG A 29 24.26 -11.09 -8.30
C ARG A 29 23.12 -11.08 -7.27
N GLU A 30 23.44 -11.29 -6.00
CA GLU A 30 22.47 -11.24 -4.91
C GLU A 30 21.85 -9.85 -4.79
N THR A 31 22.67 -8.80 -4.86
CA THR A 31 22.23 -7.40 -4.82
C THR A 31 21.23 -7.09 -5.93
N LEU A 32 21.47 -7.58 -7.16
CA LEU A 32 20.54 -7.40 -8.27
C LEU A 32 19.18 -8.07 -8.03
N GLU A 33 19.17 -9.28 -7.47
CA GLU A 33 17.93 -9.98 -7.15
C GLU A 33 17.19 -9.30 -5.99
N LEU A 34 17.90 -8.89 -4.94
CA LEU A 34 17.35 -8.15 -3.80
C LEU A 34 16.71 -6.82 -4.23
N ILE A 35 17.34 -6.08 -5.14
CA ILE A 35 16.78 -4.83 -5.68
C ILE A 35 15.53 -5.11 -6.51
N ARG A 36 15.54 -6.16 -7.35
CA ARG A 36 14.37 -6.53 -8.15
C ARG A 36 13.19 -6.89 -7.25
N GLU A 37 13.42 -7.76 -6.28
CA GLU A 37 12.40 -8.16 -5.31
C GLU A 37 11.89 -6.95 -4.51
N GLY A 38 12.80 -6.10 -4.02
CA GLY A 38 12.45 -4.89 -3.29
C GLY A 38 11.56 -3.94 -4.10
N ARG A 39 11.82 -3.78 -5.41
CA ARG A 39 10.98 -2.98 -6.30
C ARG A 39 9.57 -3.55 -6.41
N GLU A 40 9.43 -4.85 -6.63
CA GLU A 40 8.12 -5.51 -6.73
C GLU A 40 7.30 -5.35 -5.44
N LEU A 41 7.96 -5.45 -4.28
CA LEU A 41 7.32 -5.26 -2.98
C LEU A 41 6.89 -3.80 -2.75
N VAL A 42 7.70 -2.82 -3.14
CA VAL A 42 7.34 -1.39 -3.05
C VAL A 42 6.13 -1.09 -3.94
N GLU A 43 6.12 -1.59 -5.18
CA GLU A 43 4.98 -1.43 -6.09
C GLU A 43 3.71 -2.08 -5.51
N TYR A 44 3.82 -3.27 -4.94
CA TYR A 44 2.71 -3.93 -4.26
C TYR A 44 2.17 -3.08 -3.09
N CYS A 45 3.03 -2.64 -2.17
CA CYS A 45 2.62 -1.81 -1.03
C CYS A 45 1.97 -0.50 -1.46
N ALA A 46 2.50 0.16 -2.50
CA ALA A 46 1.93 1.39 -3.03
C ALA A 46 0.51 1.16 -3.57
N ASN A 47 0.28 0.06 -4.30
CA ASN A 47 -1.03 -0.28 -4.84
C ASN A 47 -2.07 -0.56 -3.73
N GLU A 48 -1.68 -1.26 -2.66
CA GLU A 48 -2.56 -1.51 -1.51
C GLU A 48 -2.97 -0.19 -0.83
N LEU A 49 -2.02 0.72 -0.61
CA LEU A 49 -2.29 2.04 -0.02
C LEU A 49 -3.18 2.91 -0.92
N ASP A 50 -2.97 2.85 -2.23
CA ASP A 50 -3.79 3.56 -3.22
C ASP A 50 -5.23 3.01 -3.24
N ALA A 51 -5.41 1.70 -3.15
CA ALA A 51 -6.74 1.08 -3.03
C ALA A 51 -7.48 1.52 -1.77
N VAL A 52 -6.79 1.57 -0.62
CA VAL A 52 -7.38 2.08 0.64
C VAL A 52 -7.73 3.56 0.52
N SER A 53 -6.84 4.36 -0.08
CA SER A 53 -7.06 5.81 -0.26
C SER A 53 -8.29 6.09 -1.13
N ARG A 54 -8.45 5.36 -2.24
CA ARG A 54 -9.66 5.43 -3.07
C ARG A 54 -10.93 5.10 -2.30
N GLY A 55 -10.93 4.03 -1.51
CA GLY A 55 -12.08 3.66 -0.69
C GLY A 55 -12.46 4.75 0.32
N LEU A 56 -11.48 5.43 0.92
CA LEU A 56 -11.73 6.56 1.83
C LEU A 56 -12.31 7.78 1.11
N GLU A 57 -11.86 8.07 -0.11
CA GLU A 57 -12.41 9.15 -0.93
C GLU A 57 -13.86 8.88 -1.33
N GLU A 58 -14.19 7.66 -1.71
CA GLU A 58 -15.56 7.24 -2.04
C GLU A 58 -16.50 7.41 -0.84
N LEU A 59 -16.11 6.92 0.34
CA LEU A 59 -16.90 7.09 1.58
C LEU A 59 -17.15 8.56 1.91
N ARG A 60 -16.13 9.42 1.73
CA ARG A 60 -16.25 10.86 1.96
C ARG A 60 -17.21 11.53 0.98
N LEU A 61 -17.22 11.10 -0.28
CA LEU A 61 -18.15 11.59 -1.29
C LEU A 61 -19.59 11.19 -0.95
N GLU A 62 -19.83 9.94 -0.56
CA GLU A 62 -21.14 9.45 -0.12
C GLU A 62 -21.70 10.26 1.06
N GLU A 63 -20.84 10.57 2.05
CA GLU A 63 -21.22 11.39 3.20
C GLU A 63 -21.66 12.81 2.78
N LEU A 64 -20.92 13.42 1.84
CA LEU A 64 -21.25 14.75 1.31
C LEU A 64 -22.57 14.74 0.55
N VAL A 65 -22.84 13.72 -0.27
CA VAL A 65 -24.11 13.55 -0.98
C VAL A 65 -25.27 13.43 0.00
N ALA A 66 -25.15 12.56 1.01
CA ALA A 66 -26.19 12.36 2.02
C ALA A 66 -26.54 13.66 2.77
N ARG A 67 -25.53 14.49 3.06
CA ARG A 67 -25.69 15.82 3.69
C ARG A 67 -26.41 16.82 2.78
N LEU A 68 -26.09 16.83 1.49
CA LEU A 68 -26.75 17.71 0.52
C LEU A 68 -28.22 17.33 0.32
N GLU A 69 -28.53 16.03 0.23
CA GLU A 69 -29.90 15.54 0.13
C GLU A 69 -30.75 15.91 1.36
N HIS A 70 -30.20 15.77 2.56
CA HIS A 70 -30.88 16.22 3.78
C HIS A 70 -31.07 17.74 3.81
N SER A 71 -30.04 18.52 3.46
CA SER A 71 -30.17 19.98 3.42
C SER A 71 -31.16 20.48 2.36
N GLY A 72 -31.40 19.71 1.30
CA GLY A 72 -32.42 20.02 0.29
C GLY A 72 -33.84 19.68 0.75
N ARG A 73 -34.00 18.62 1.55
CA ARG A 73 -35.28 18.16 2.07
C ARG A 73 -35.79 19.03 3.24
N ASP A 74 -34.90 19.65 4.02
CA ASP A 74 -35.27 20.61 5.09
C ASP A 74 -35.69 22.01 4.56
N ARG A 75 -35.50 22.28 3.27
CA ARG A 75 -35.82 23.57 2.63
C ARG A 75 -37.10 23.54 1.78
N ALA A 76 -37.74 22.38 1.64
CA ALA A 76 -38.98 22.18 0.88
C ALA A 76 -40.17 21.95 1.82
#